data_AF-A0A1F7Z0R0-F1
#
_entry.id   AF-A0A1F7Z0R0-F1
#
_cell.length_a   1.000
_cell.length_b   1.000
_cell.length_c   1.000
_cell.angle_alpha   90.00
_cell.angle_beta   90.00
_cell.angle_gamma   90.00
#
_symmetry.space_group_name_H-M   'P 1'
#
loop_
_entity.id
_entity.type
_entity.pdbx_description
1 polymer ?
#
loop_
_entity_poly.entity_id
_entity_poly.type
_entity_poly.pdbx_seq_one_letter_code
_entity_poly.pdbx_strand_id
1 'polypeptide(L)'
;MRRGFSLIETLVVIGVFAVIATVVARATTVSLLGTRKSDASAKVRENLNLAMGVIERQLRSARAITSPPPCDGTPYNSISYIDQYGDPSSFTCNPNPTCSSGTNTYVASGSASVRLTNPESICITDCEFTCSPPVPPDPPNLPPTVQIVIEGTSKETSGIEDTAVRLETGVSLRAY
;
A
#
# COMPACT_ATOMS: atom_id res chain seq x y z
N MET A 1 -25.66 13.10 -64.09
CA MET A 1 -26.69 12.52 -63.20
C MET A 1 -26.31 12.82 -61.76
N ARG A 2 -27.04 13.70 -61.06
CA ARG A 2 -26.86 13.97 -59.63
C ARG A 2 -27.94 13.20 -58.88
N ARG A 3 -27.60 12.07 -58.26
CA ARG A 3 -28.51 11.38 -57.34
C ARG A 3 -28.54 12.19 -56.04
N GLY A 4 -29.69 12.77 -55.72
CA GLY A 4 -29.91 13.42 -54.42
C GLY A 4 -29.93 12.37 -53.33
N PHE A 5 -29.22 12.63 -52.22
CA PHE A 5 -29.29 11.81 -51.02
C PHE A 5 -30.74 11.67 -50.56
N SER A 6 -31.17 10.44 -50.26
CA SER A 6 -32.49 10.21 -49.70
C SER A 6 -32.50 10.57 -48.21
N LEU A 7 -33.59 11.17 -47.72
CA LEU A 7 -33.78 11.48 -46.30
C LEU A 7 -33.52 10.26 -45.40
N ILE A 8 -33.94 9.07 -45.85
CA ILE A 8 -33.75 7.84 -45.09
C ILE A 8 -32.28 7.44 -44.97
N GLU A 9 -31.49 7.71 -46.01
CA GLU A 9 -30.05 7.41 -46.04
C GLU A 9 -29.29 8.29 -45.03
N THR A 10 -29.67 9.58 -44.94
CA THR A 10 -29.10 10.48 -43.92
C THR A 10 -29.49 10.07 -42.49
N LEU A 11 -30.70 9.53 -42.30
CA LEU A 11 -31.18 9.09 -40.98
C LEU A 11 -30.44 7.83 -40.50
N VAL A 12 -30.19 6.88 -41.41
CA VAL A 12 -29.36 5.68 -41.14
C VAL A 12 -27.94 6.09 -40.76
N VAL A 13 -27.33 7.03 -41.49
CA VAL A 13 -25.97 7.51 -41.20
C VAL A 13 -25.88 8.13 -39.81
N ILE A 14 -26.83 9.00 -39.43
CA ILE A 14 -26.87 9.60 -38.08
C ILE A 14 -27.02 8.53 -37.00
N GLY A 15 -27.88 7.53 -37.21
CA GLY A 15 -28.05 6.41 -36.27
C GLY A 15 -26.75 5.62 -36.07
N VAL A 16 -26.08 5.27 -37.16
CA VAL A 16 -24.78 4.56 -37.10
C VAL A 16 -23.72 5.42 -36.40
N PHE A 17 -23.64 6.71 -36.72
CA PHE A 17 -22.70 7.64 -36.07
C PHE A 17 -22.97 7.78 -34.57
N ALA A 18 -24.23 7.86 -34.16
CA ALA A 18 -24.60 7.96 -32.75
C ALA A 18 -24.14 6.72 -31.98
N VAL A 19 -24.35 5.51 -32.53
CA VAL A 19 -23.87 4.27 -31.91
C VAL A 19 -22.35 4.29 -31.78
N ILE A 20 -21.62 4.61 -32.85
CA ILE A 20 -20.15 4.66 -32.83
C ILE A 20 -19.65 5.68 -31.81
N ALA A 21 -20.24 6.89 -31.78
CA ALA A 21 -19.85 7.93 -30.83
C ALA A 21 -20.02 7.48 -29.37
N THR A 22 -21.10 6.77 -29.04
CA THR A 22 -21.30 6.24 -27.68
C THR A 22 -20.28 5.17 -27.31
N VAL A 23 -19.89 4.30 -28.25
CA VAL A 23 -18.87 3.28 -28.02
C VAL A 23 -17.51 3.94 -27.76
N VAL A 24 -17.14 4.95 -28.56
CA VAL A 24 -15.90 5.70 -28.38
C VAL A 24 -15.90 6.42 -27.03
N ALA A 25 -16.98 7.13 -26.68
CA ALA A 25 -17.08 7.84 -25.40
C ALA A 25 -16.97 6.91 -24.18
N ARG A 26 -17.53 5.69 -24.27
CA ARG A 26 -17.38 4.68 -23.22
C ARG A 26 -15.94 4.19 -23.13
N ALA A 27 -15.30 3.89 -24.27
CA ALA A 27 -13.92 3.43 -24.31
C ALA A 27 -12.95 4.46 -23.72
N THR A 28 -13.13 5.74 -24.03
CA THR A 28 -12.30 6.82 -23.46
C THR A 28 -12.51 6.98 -21.96
N THR A 29 -13.76 6.88 -21.49
CA THR A 29 -14.06 6.99 -20.05
C THR A 29 -13.42 5.85 -19.27
N VAL A 30 -13.55 4.61 -19.74
CA VAL A 30 -12.90 3.45 -19.10
C VAL A 30 -11.38 3.57 -19.10
N SER A 31 -10.79 4.09 -20.17
CA SER A 31 -9.34 4.32 -20.26
C SER A 31 -8.85 5.35 -19.23
N LEU A 32 -9.61 6.44 -19.04
CA LEU A 32 -9.29 7.48 -18.05
C LEU A 32 -9.40 6.95 -16.61
N LEU A 33 -10.47 6.21 -16.29
CA LEU A 33 -10.63 5.56 -14.99
C LEU A 33 -9.50 4.57 -14.72
N GLY A 34 -9.10 3.79 -15.74
CA GLY A 34 -7.97 2.87 -15.66
C GLY A 34 -6.64 3.58 -15.38
N THR A 35 -6.41 4.72 -16.03
CA THR A 35 -5.20 5.53 -15.82
C THR A 35 -5.15 6.08 -14.39
N ARG A 36 -6.24 6.68 -13.91
CA ARG A 36 -6.34 7.20 -12.53
C ARG A 36 -6.13 6.11 -11.48
N LYS A 37 -6.76 4.95 -11.68
CA LYS A 37 -6.58 3.79 -10.81
C LYS A 37 -5.11 3.34 -10.76
N SER A 38 -4.47 3.27 -11.93
CA SER A 38 -3.05 2.91 -12.04
C SER A 38 -2.16 3.91 -11.30
N ASP A 39 -2.34 5.21 -11.56
CA ASP A 39 -1.55 6.29 -10.95
C ASP A 39 -1.72 6.32 -9.43
N ALA A 40 -2.96 6.19 -8.94
CA ALA A 40 -3.25 6.10 -7.52
C ALA A 40 -2.57 4.88 -6.87
N SER A 41 -2.67 3.69 -7.50
CA SER A 41 -2.03 2.48 -7.00
C SER A 41 -0.49 2.58 -7.00
N ALA A 42 0.09 3.28 -7.99
CA ALA A 42 1.53 3.51 -8.07
C ALA A 42 2.00 4.43 -6.93
N LYS A 43 1.27 5.52 -6.65
CA LYS A 43 1.55 6.44 -5.54
C LYS A 43 1.45 5.77 -4.18
N VAL A 44 0.43 4.92 -3.98
CA VAL A 44 0.30 4.11 -2.76
C VAL A 44 1.51 3.19 -2.63
N ARG A 45 1.82 2.43 -3.67
CA ARG A 45 2.98 1.51 -3.68
C ARG A 45 4.30 2.21 -3.39
N GLU A 46 4.53 3.40 -3.95
CA GLU A 46 5.73 4.20 -3.68
C GLU A 46 5.87 4.56 -2.19
N ASN A 47 4.79 5.06 -1.58
CA ASN A 47 4.76 5.39 -0.15
C ASN A 47 5.00 4.15 0.72
N LEU A 48 4.34 3.04 0.40
CA LEU A 48 4.49 1.79 1.15
C LEU A 48 5.91 1.22 0.99
N ASN A 49 6.49 1.25 -0.22
CA ASN A 49 7.87 0.81 -0.47
C ASN A 49 8.89 1.66 0.28
N LEU A 50 8.71 2.98 0.35
CA LEU A 50 9.57 3.87 1.12
C LEU A 50 9.54 3.48 2.61
N ALA A 51 8.34 3.32 3.17
CA ALA A 51 8.17 2.93 4.56
C ALA A 51 8.79 1.55 4.83
N MET A 52 8.50 0.57 3.97
CA MET A 52 9.00 -0.79 4.07
C MET A 52 10.54 -0.84 3.97
N GLY A 53 11.15 -0.14 3.02
CA GLY A 53 12.60 -0.10 2.87
C GLY A 53 13.31 0.53 4.09
N VAL A 54 12.70 1.53 4.72
CA VAL A 54 13.22 2.10 5.98
C VAL A 54 13.11 1.08 7.12
N ILE A 55 11.96 0.43 7.27
CA ILE A 55 11.72 -0.59 8.29
C ILE A 55 12.70 -1.75 8.15
N GLU A 56 12.79 -2.34 6.95
CA GLU A 56 13.70 -3.46 6.67
C GLU A 56 15.15 -3.12 6.97
N ARG A 57 15.63 -1.94 6.53
CA ARG A 57 17.02 -1.54 6.73
C ARG A 57 17.34 -1.37 8.21
N GLN A 58 16.44 -0.77 8.97
CA GLN A 58 16.63 -0.54 10.41
C GLN A 58 16.53 -1.86 11.19
N LEU A 59 15.54 -2.71 10.91
CA LEU A 59 15.39 -4.00 11.59
C LEU A 59 16.51 -5.00 11.24
N ARG A 60 16.98 -5.03 9.98
CA ARG A 60 18.15 -5.84 9.60
C ARG A 60 19.40 -5.44 10.38
N SER A 61 19.52 -4.16 10.75
CA SER A 61 20.65 -3.62 11.51
C SER A 61 20.43 -3.63 13.01
N ALA A 62 19.23 -4.00 13.47
CA ALA A 62 18.88 -4.05 14.88
C ALA A 62 19.66 -5.15 15.61
N ARG A 63 19.99 -4.90 16.87
CA ARG A 63 20.63 -5.87 17.76
C ARG A 63 19.63 -6.83 18.39
N ALA A 64 18.46 -6.31 18.75
CA ALA A 64 17.42 -7.10 19.40
C ALA A 64 16.05 -6.44 19.24
N ILE A 65 14.99 -7.24 19.25
CA ILE A 65 13.61 -6.77 19.45
C ILE A 65 13.36 -6.70 20.96
N THR A 66 12.87 -5.56 21.44
CA THR A 66 12.58 -5.33 22.86
C THR A 66 11.10 -5.43 23.19
N SER A 67 10.24 -5.10 22.22
CA SER A 67 8.79 -5.26 22.35
C SER A 67 8.20 -5.64 21.00
N PRO A 68 7.34 -6.65 20.95
CA PRO A 68 6.87 -7.46 22.09
C PRO A 68 7.88 -8.55 22.50
N PRO A 69 8.05 -8.84 23.80
CA PRO A 69 8.75 -10.02 24.28
C PRO A 69 7.77 -11.19 24.52
N PRO A 70 8.10 -12.48 24.27
CA PRO A 70 9.01 -13.06 23.27
C PRO A 70 8.40 -13.03 21.85
N CYS A 71 9.23 -13.11 20.81
CA CYS A 71 8.74 -13.37 19.46
C CYS A 71 7.95 -14.68 19.48
N ASP A 72 6.62 -14.58 19.39
CA ASP A 72 5.66 -15.67 19.56
C ASP A 72 4.82 -15.90 18.30
N GLY A 73 5.12 -15.16 17.23
CA GLY A 73 4.39 -15.18 15.97
C GLY A 73 3.06 -14.44 16.02
N THR A 74 2.80 -13.62 17.05
CA THR A 74 1.58 -12.80 17.08
C THR A 74 1.79 -11.47 16.34
N PRO A 75 0.74 -10.97 15.66
CA PRO A 75 0.78 -9.71 14.92
C PRO A 75 0.56 -8.51 15.85
N TYR A 76 1.37 -7.48 15.68
CA TYR A 76 1.27 -6.23 16.45
C TYR A 76 1.30 -5.01 15.53
N ASN A 77 0.65 -3.93 15.96
CA ASN A 77 0.68 -2.66 15.24
C ASN A 77 1.92 -1.82 15.57
N SER A 78 2.78 -2.30 16.47
CA SER A 78 4.05 -1.65 16.78
C SER A 78 5.12 -2.68 17.14
N ILE A 79 6.36 -2.32 16.85
CA ILE A 79 7.53 -3.12 17.21
C ILE A 79 8.62 -2.18 17.74
N SER A 80 9.24 -2.54 18.87
CA SER A 80 10.35 -1.81 19.46
C SER A 80 11.62 -2.66 19.38
N TYR A 81 12.73 -2.00 19.09
CA TYR A 81 14.02 -2.67 18.88
C TYR A 81 15.17 -1.80 19.39
N ILE A 82 16.32 -2.43 19.62
CA ILE A 82 17.59 -1.73 19.86
C ILE A 82 18.33 -1.64 18.54
N ASP A 83 18.72 -0.44 18.15
CA ASP A 83 19.45 -0.20 16.92
C ASP A 83 20.91 -0.70 16.97
N GLN A 84 21.66 -0.44 15.89
CA GLN A 84 23.07 -0.83 15.81
C GLN A 84 24.00 -0.10 16.80
N TYR A 85 23.59 1.07 17.31
CA TYR A 85 24.34 1.91 18.23
C TYR A 85 23.99 1.63 19.70
N GLY A 86 22.90 0.92 19.97
CA GLY A 86 22.42 0.62 21.31
C GLY A 86 21.25 1.49 21.76
N ASP A 87 20.72 2.34 20.87
CA ASP A 87 19.62 3.25 21.17
C ASP A 87 18.26 2.55 20.95
N PRO A 88 17.28 2.76 21.84
CA PRO A 88 15.94 2.23 21.68
C PRO A 88 15.19 3.00 20.59
N SER A 89 14.59 2.26 19.67
CA SER A 89 13.75 2.79 18.60
C SER A 89 12.51 1.92 18.43
N SER A 90 11.54 2.42 17.66
CA SER A 90 10.29 1.71 17.42
C SER A 90 9.72 2.00 16.04
N PHE A 91 8.81 1.15 15.60
CA PHE A 91 7.89 1.46 14.52
C PHE A 91 6.48 1.36 15.05
N THR A 92 5.64 2.30 14.64
CA THR A 92 4.24 2.36 15.01
C THR A 92 3.39 2.47 13.77
N CYS A 93 2.35 1.65 13.74
CA CYS A 93 1.34 1.66 12.72
C CYS A 93 -0.01 2.02 13.32
N ASN A 94 -0.73 2.90 12.63
CA ASN A 94 -2.09 3.28 12.97
C ASN A 94 -2.98 3.01 11.77
N PRO A 95 -3.38 1.75 11.52
CA PRO A 95 -4.29 1.41 10.44
C PRO A 95 -5.72 1.86 10.75
N ASN A 96 -6.49 2.15 9.71
CA ASN A 96 -7.94 2.31 9.80
C ASN A 96 -8.58 1.65 8.58
N PRO A 97 -9.50 0.68 8.76
CA PRO A 97 -10.12 -0.04 7.64
C PRO A 97 -10.94 0.88 6.72
N THR A 98 -11.29 2.08 7.20
CA THR A 98 -11.96 3.10 6.41
C THR A 98 -10.99 4.20 6.02
N CYS A 99 -10.90 4.48 4.72
CA CYS A 99 -10.16 5.63 4.22
C CYS A 99 -11.12 6.80 4.02
N SER A 100 -11.03 7.80 4.89
CA SER A 100 -11.74 9.09 4.74
C SER A 100 -10.77 10.25 4.86
N SER A 101 -11.12 11.41 4.30
CA SER A 101 -10.27 12.62 4.34
C SER A 101 -9.87 13.03 5.78
N GLY A 102 -10.69 12.73 6.78
CA GLY A 102 -10.39 12.97 8.20
C GLY A 102 -9.65 11.85 8.95
N THR A 103 -9.36 10.72 8.30
CA THR A 103 -8.69 9.59 8.98
C THR A 103 -7.18 9.84 9.07
N ASN A 104 -6.67 9.76 10.30
CA ASN A 104 -5.26 9.94 10.62
C ASN A 104 -4.55 8.59 10.69
N THR A 105 -4.32 7.97 9.52
CA THR A 105 -3.57 6.72 9.40
C THR A 105 -2.12 6.99 9.04
N TYR A 106 -1.20 6.16 9.54
CA TYR A 106 0.23 6.35 9.29
C TYR A 106 1.05 5.10 9.66
N VAL A 107 2.21 5.00 9.02
CA VAL A 107 3.36 4.24 9.50
C VAL A 107 4.42 5.25 9.94
N ALA A 108 5.01 5.08 11.12
CA ALA A 108 5.96 6.01 11.68
C ALA A 108 7.15 5.31 12.36
N SER A 109 8.29 6.01 12.42
CA SER A 109 9.53 5.54 13.05
C SER A 109 9.82 6.35 14.31
N GLY A 110 9.94 5.68 15.45
CA GLY A 110 10.20 6.23 16.78
C GLY A 110 9.00 6.94 17.42
N SER A 111 8.30 7.79 16.67
CA SER A 111 7.16 8.59 17.16
C SER A 111 6.14 8.85 16.05
N ALA A 112 4.87 9.05 16.43
CA ALA A 112 3.77 9.42 15.53
C ALA A 112 4.00 10.73 14.73
N SER A 113 4.99 11.55 15.14
CA SER A 113 5.41 12.77 14.45
C SER A 113 6.38 12.51 13.29
N VAL A 114 7.07 11.38 13.25
CA VAL A 114 8.04 11.03 12.19
C VAL A 114 7.43 9.97 11.29
N ARG A 115 6.56 10.43 10.38
CA ARG A 115 5.80 9.57 9.47
C ARG A 115 6.64 9.16 8.28
N LEU A 116 6.61 7.87 7.96
CA LEU A 116 7.22 7.30 6.75
C LEU A 116 6.27 7.36 5.54
N THR A 117 4.98 7.48 5.81
CA THR A 117 3.89 7.52 4.82
C THR A 117 3.27 8.91 4.77
N ASN A 118 2.93 9.40 3.58
CA ASN A 118 2.27 10.70 3.43
C ASN A 118 0.76 10.61 3.80
N PRO A 119 0.32 11.24 4.90
CA PRO A 119 -1.06 11.15 5.36
C PRO A 119 -2.06 11.95 4.52
N GLU A 120 -1.60 12.85 3.64
CA GLU A 120 -2.48 13.63 2.75
C GLU A 120 -2.94 12.79 1.55
N SER A 121 -2.06 11.92 1.04
CA SER A 121 -2.30 11.19 -0.21
C SER A 121 -2.79 9.76 -0.04
N ILE A 122 -2.46 9.10 1.09
CA ILE A 122 -2.76 7.68 1.28
C ILE A 122 -3.37 7.40 2.66
N CYS A 123 -4.10 6.30 2.74
CA CYS A 123 -4.55 5.70 3.98
C CYS A 123 -3.87 4.37 4.20
N ILE A 124 -3.50 4.07 5.44
CA ILE A 124 -3.10 2.71 5.85
C ILE A 124 -4.36 1.99 6.33
N THR A 125 -4.75 0.94 5.63
CA THR A 125 -5.97 0.17 5.92
C THR A 125 -5.71 -0.98 6.88
N ASP A 126 -4.55 -1.62 6.73
CA ASP A 126 -4.10 -2.70 7.58
C ASP A 126 -2.57 -2.67 7.71
N CYS A 127 -2.05 -3.13 8.84
CA CYS A 127 -0.63 -3.10 9.10
C CYS A 127 -0.27 -3.91 10.33
N GLU A 128 0.65 -4.87 10.15
CA GLU A 128 1.07 -5.78 11.21
C GLU A 128 2.57 -6.06 11.14
N PHE A 129 3.17 -6.16 12.32
CA PHE A 129 4.51 -6.63 12.58
C PHE A 129 4.40 -7.95 13.35
N THR A 130 4.89 -9.02 12.75
CA THR A 130 4.86 -10.36 13.36
C THR A 130 6.29 -10.81 13.60
N CYS A 131 6.70 -10.91 14.87
CA CYS A 131 8.00 -11.45 15.21
C CYS A 131 7.90 -12.94 15.49
N SER A 132 8.63 -13.75 14.73
CA SER A 132 8.71 -15.20 14.90
C SER A 132 10.09 -15.61 15.42
N PRO A 133 10.15 -16.51 16.40
CA PRO A 133 11.42 -17.04 16.90
C PRO A 133 12.02 -18.02 15.87
N PRO A 134 13.30 -18.39 15.99
CA PRO A 134 13.87 -19.50 15.25
C PRO A 134 13.05 -20.77 15.51
N VAL A 135 12.68 -21.50 14.46
CA VAL A 135 11.84 -22.69 14.58
C VAL A 135 12.74 -23.92 14.76
N PRO A 136 12.52 -24.81 15.74
CA PRO A 136 13.27 -26.06 15.83
C PRO A 136 13.18 -26.86 14.51
N PRO A 137 14.28 -27.41 13.96
CA PRO A 137 15.53 -27.80 14.62
C PRO A 137 16.64 -26.74 14.59
N ASP A 138 16.33 -25.49 14.27
CA ASP A 138 17.33 -24.44 14.15
C ASP A 138 18.09 -24.22 15.47
N PRO A 139 19.43 -24.00 15.42
CA PRO A 139 20.23 -23.79 16.62
C PRO A 139 19.74 -22.56 17.40
N PRO A 140 19.88 -22.54 18.75
CA PRO A 140 19.35 -21.50 19.64
C PRO A 140 19.92 -20.09 19.41
N ASN A 141 20.88 -19.93 18.49
CA ASN A 141 21.55 -18.68 18.15
C ASN A 141 21.09 -18.08 16.80
N LEU A 142 20.03 -18.60 16.17
CA LEU A 142 19.50 -17.95 14.98
C LEU A 142 18.82 -16.61 15.37
N PRO A 143 19.01 -15.53 14.59
CA PRO A 143 18.30 -14.29 14.85
C PRO A 143 16.79 -14.45 14.57
N PRO A 144 15.91 -13.77 15.33
CA PRO A 144 14.48 -13.78 15.06
C PRO A 144 14.17 -13.18 13.69
N THR A 145 13.02 -13.57 13.12
CA THR A 145 12.52 -13.04 11.85
C THR A 145 11.28 -12.20 12.10
N VAL A 146 11.25 -11.00 11.54
CA VAL A 146 10.09 -10.11 11.60
C VAL A 146 9.44 -10.08 10.22
N GLN A 147 8.20 -10.52 10.15
CA GLN A 147 7.34 -10.35 9.00
C GLN A 147 6.58 -9.04 9.14
N ILE A 148 6.52 -8.26 8.08
CA ILE A 148 5.87 -6.95 8.04
C ILE A 148 4.86 -7.00 6.92
N VAL A 149 3.61 -6.67 7.24
CA VAL A 149 2.56 -6.48 6.25
C VAL A 149 2.06 -5.05 6.38
N ILE A 150 1.94 -4.35 5.26
CA ILE A 150 1.36 -3.02 5.21
C ILE A 150 0.41 -2.97 4.02
N GLU A 151 -0.83 -2.59 4.28
CA GLU A 151 -1.84 -2.35 3.28
C GLU A 151 -2.29 -0.89 3.31
N GLY A 152 -2.48 -0.32 2.13
CA GLY A 152 -3.02 1.02 2.02
C GLY A 152 -3.81 1.26 0.75
N THR A 153 -4.55 2.36 0.76
CA THR A 153 -5.36 2.85 -0.35
C THR A 153 -5.09 4.32 -0.59
N SER A 154 -5.49 4.85 -1.75
CA SER A 154 -5.35 6.27 -2.05
C SER A 154 -6.52 7.07 -1.47
N LYS A 155 -6.22 8.26 -0.93
CA LYS A 155 -7.25 9.23 -0.49
C LYS A 155 -7.92 9.97 -1.64
N GLU A 156 -7.30 9.94 -2.82
CA GLU A 156 -7.74 10.67 -4.01
C GLU A 156 -8.76 9.89 -4.85
N THR A 157 -8.82 8.57 -4.67
CA THR A 157 -9.74 7.68 -5.39
C THR A 157 -10.85 7.19 -4.48
N SER A 158 -12.05 6.99 -5.05
CA SER A 158 -13.18 6.41 -4.32
C SER A 158 -14.03 5.52 -5.23
N GLY A 159 -14.78 4.59 -4.64
CA GLY A 159 -15.66 3.70 -5.39
C GLY A 159 -14.89 2.78 -6.35
N ILE A 160 -15.22 2.85 -7.64
CA ILE A 160 -14.67 1.94 -8.67
C ILE A 160 -13.17 2.15 -8.97
N GLU A 161 -12.63 3.32 -8.61
CA GLU A 161 -11.22 3.66 -8.80
C GLU A 161 -10.37 3.25 -7.59
N ASP A 162 -10.98 2.91 -6.46
CA ASP A 162 -10.26 2.55 -5.24
C ASP A 162 -9.51 1.22 -5.42
N THR A 163 -8.29 1.19 -4.93
CA THR A 163 -7.38 0.04 -5.04
C THR A 163 -6.56 -0.07 -3.78
N ALA A 164 -6.74 -1.19 -3.07
CA ALA A 164 -5.85 -1.58 -2.01
C ALA A 164 -4.54 -2.12 -2.59
N VAL A 165 -3.42 -1.66 -2.04
CA VAL A 165 -2.09 -2.18 -2.30
C VAL A 165 -1.59 -2.78 -1.00
N ARG A 166 -1.29 -4.07 -1.04
CA ARG A 166 -0.69 -4.81 0.08
C ARG A 166 0.76 -5.13 -0.26
N LEU A 167 1.67 -4.80 0.66
CA LEU A 167 3.06 -5.22 0.63
C LEU A 167 3.34 -6.12 1.83
N GLU A 168 4.17 -7.12 1.61
CA GLU A 168 4.57 -8.09 2.61
C GLU A 168 6.06 -8.39 2.44
N THR A 169 6.79 -8.39 3.55
CA THR A 169 8.22 -8.69 3.57
C THR A 169 8.63 -9.39 4.86
N GLY A 170 9.74 -10.12 4.82
CA GLY A 170 10.32 -10.79 5.98
C GLY A 170 11.78 -10.37 6.14
N VAL A 171 12.14 -9.91 7.34
CA VAL A 171 13.51 -9.51 7.67
C VAL A 171 14.03 -10.29 8.87
N SER A 172 15.15 -10.98 8.68
CA SER A 172 15.93 -11.56 9.77
C SER A 172 16.82 -10.50 10.39
N LEU A 173 16.90 -10.45 11.71
CA LEU A 173 17.86 -9.59 12.41
C LEU A 173 19.31 -10.04 12.13
N ARG A 174 20.28 -9.18 12.44
CA ARG A 174 21.70 -9.55 12.35
C ARG A 174 22.05 -10.54 13.45
N ALA A 175 22.70 -11.64 13.09
CA ALA A 175 23.35 -12.53 14.05
C ALA A 175 24.62 -11.85 14.60
N TYR A 176 24.76 -11.80 15.92
CA TYR A 176 25.95 -11.34 16.63
C TYR A 176 26.59 -12.51 17.37
#